data_AF-A0A0K2JD55-F1
#
_entry.id   AF-A0A0K2JD55-F1
#
_cell.length_a   1.000
_cell.length_b   1.000
_cell.length_c   1.000
_cell.angle_alpha   90.00
_cell.angle_beta   90.00
_cell.angle_gamma   90.00
#
_symmetry.space_group_name_H-M   'P 1'
#
loop_
_entity.id
_entity.type
_entity.pdbx_description
1 polymer ?
#
loop_
_entity_poly.entity_id
_entity_poly.type
_entity_poly.pdbx_seq_one_letter_code
_entity_poly.pdbx_strand_id
1 'polypeptide(L)'
;MEKIVLKAKNREELDSMVKRTLTLGEDEEFRIKVLKEPKKILFFNINGEYEIDIVKKGEKREISRVKPAESRTGSGKNDRKYENKKNEARNSGNGHRENRKNDGKNTKENTKSGRKNWNGQNTENKEKNLGNEHLNSENLKIQKEENRKAETEAENSNDPNFDRIRSFMKEFIVNSKLSLKIVNISKEDERYVVNVDGKDIRYLIGEKGSSLNAIEYLLTSVKTLKNIKVVIDSNNYKEKREEALRDLARKKGKKVLDSGRNVKLNPMSARERKIIHEEISFIKGLKTESVGEEPKRYLVIKRIKD
;
A
#
# COMPACT_ATOMS: atom_id res chain seq x y z
N MET A 1 -10.34 -2.47 21.29
CA MET A 1 -9.05 -3.17 21.14
C MET A 1 -9.29 -4.34 20.21
N GLU A 2 -8.74 -4.26 18.99
CA GLU A 2 -8.81 -5.33 18.00
C GLU A 2 -7.97 -6.52 18.50
N LYS A 3 -8.59 -7.70 18.56
CA LYS A 3 -7.93 -8.95 18.95
C LYS A 3 -7.60 -9.73 17.69
N ILE A 4 -6.32 -9.94 17.40
CA ILE A 4 -5.87 -10.68 16.22
C ILE A 4 -5.43 -12.07 16.69
N VAL A 5 -6.03 -13.15 16.18
CA VAL A 5 -5.63 -14.52 16.57
C VAL A 5 -4.72 -15.12 15.50
N LEU A 6 -3.47 -15.41 15.86
CA LEU A 6 -2.48 -16.03 15.00
C LEU A 6 -2.23 -17.49 15.37
N LYS A 7 -1.98 -18.33 14.36
CA LYS A 7 -1.56 -19.72 14.56
C LYS A 7 -0.12 -19.90 14.11
N ALA A 8 0.75 -20.33 15.02
CA ALA A 8 2.17 -20.51 14.75
C ALA A 8 2.68 -21.81 15.36
N LYS A 9 3.68 -22.43 14.74
CA LYS A 9 4.32 -23.67 15.22
C LYS A 9 5.23 -23.40 16.41
N ASN A 10 5.84 -22.22 16.46
CA ASN A 10 6.76 -21.80 17.51
C ASN A 10 6.80 -20.27 17.65
N ARG A 11 7.56 -19.79 18.64
CA ARG A 11 7.68 -18.36 18.94
C ARG A 11 8.39 -17.57 17.83
N GLU A 12 9.38 -18.17 17.17
CA GLU A 12 10.12 -17.51 16.09
C GLU A 12 9.24 -17.26 14.85
N GLU A 13 8.40 -18.24 14.47
CA GLU A 13 7.41 -18.11 13.41
C GLU A 13 6.40 -17.02 13.77
N LEU A 14 5.91 -17.02 15.02
CA LEU A 14 5.01 -15.99 15.52
C LEU A 14 5.63 -14.58 15.43
N ASP A 15 6.86 -14.41 15.94
CA ASP A 15 7.55 -13.13 15.94
C ASP A 15 7.82 -12.64 14.50
N SER A 16 8.14 -13.55 13.57
CA SER A 16 8.26 -13.24 12.15
C SER A 16 6.93 -12.86 11.51
N MET A 17 5.83 -13.53 11.85
CA MET A 17 4.49 -13.19 11.36
C MET A 17 4.08 -11.80 11.83
N VAL A 18 4.33 -11.49 13.10
CA VAL A 18 4.07 -10.17 13.67
C VAL A 18 4.87 -9.09 12.96
N LYS A 19 6.19 -9.25 12.83
CA LYS A 19 7.06 -8.24 12.19
C LYS A 19 6.69 -7.97 10.73
N ARG A 20 6.21 -8.99 10.00
CA ARG A 20 5.84 -8.84 8.59
C ARG A 20 4.48 -8.18 8.40
N THR A 21 3.55 -8.45 9.31
CA THR A 21 2.14 -8.11 9.08
C THR A 21 1.64 -6.93 9.91
N LEU A 22 2.20 -6.71 11.10
CA LEU A 22 1.81 -5.60 11.95
C LEU A 22 2.74 -4.41 11.68
N THR A 23 2.26 -3.47 10.87
CA THR A 23 2.81 -2.11 10.88
C THR A 23 2.22 -1.40 12.09
N LEU A 24 3.04 -1.23 13.13
CA LEU A 24 2.68 -0.49 14.34
C LEU A 24 2.90 1.00 14.12
N GLY A 25 2.03 1.85 14.66
CA GLY A 25 2.31 3.28 14.81
C GLY A 25 3.52 3.52 15.74
N GLU A 26 4.10 4.73 15.70
CA GLU A 26 5.25 5.10 16.54
C GLU A 26 4.94 4.95 18.05
N ASP A 27 3.69 5.15 18.45
CA ASP A 27 3.17 5.04 19.81
C ASP A 27 2.49 3.70 20.12
N GLU A 28 2.62 2.69 19.26
CA GLU A 28 1.97 1.39 19.44
C GLU A 28 2.96 0.25 19.74
N GLU A 29 2.52 -0.71 20.54
CA GLU A 29 3.20 -1.97 20.82
C GLU A 29 2.17 -3.11 20.77
N PHE A 30 2.60 -4.34 20.45
CA PHE A 30 1.72 -5.50 20.49
C PHE A 30 2.02 -6.36 21.72
N ARG A 31 0.97 -6.91 22.33
CA ARG A 31 1.06 -7.93 23.38
C ARG A 31 0.58 -9.25 22.83
N ILE A 32 1.28 -10.32 23.20
CA ILE A 32 0.93 -11.68 22.81
C ILE A 32 0.38 -12.41 24.03
N LYS A 33 -0.83 -12.93 23.92
CA LYS A 33 -1.43 -13.84 24.87
C LYS A 33 -1.53 -15.22 24.24
N VAL A 34 -0.98 -16.23 24.91
CA VAL A 34 -1.07 -17.62 24.45
C VAL A 34 -2.46 -18.15 24.77
N LEU A 35 -3.23 -18.51 23.74
CA LEU A 35 -4.53 -19.19 23.90
C LEU A 35 -4.36 -20.71 23.94
N LYS A 36 -3.44 -21.22 23.12
CA LYS A 36 -3.15 -22.66 23.03
C LYS A 36 -1.68 -22.86 22.70
N GLU A 37 -0.99 -23.71 23.45
CA GLU A 37 0.39 -24.06 23.13
C GLU A 37 0.46 -25.03 21.95
N PRO A 38 1.50 -24.95 21.10
CA PRO A 38 1.75 -25.93 20.06
C PRO A 38 1.96 -27.30 20.68
N LYS A 39 1.38 -28.34 20.08
CA LYS A 39 1.49 -29.72 20.56
C LYS A 39 1.95 -30.64 19.45
N LYS A 40 2.82 -31.59 19.79
CA LYS A 40 3.16 -32.70 18.91
C LYS A 40 2.39 -33.93 19.39
N ILE A 41 1.52 -34.47 18.55
CA ILE A 41 0.80 -35.71 18.81
C ILE A 41 1.26 -36.71 17.77
N LEU A 42 2.07 -37.68 18.19
CA LEU A 42 2.62 -38.70 17.31
C LEU A 42 3.39 -38.06 16.13
N PHE A 43 2.91 -38.23 14.89
CA PHE A 43 3.46 -37.65 13.67
C PHE A 43 2.80 -36.31 13.26
N PHE A 44 1.84 -35.80 14.04
CA PHE A 44 1.10 -34.58 13.74
C PHE A 44 1.57 -33.41 14.60
N ASN A 45 1.90 -32.29 13.96
CA ASN A 45 2.22 -31.03 14.64
C ASN A 45 0.97 -30.14 14.64
N ILE A 46 0.45 -29.84 15.83
CA ILE A 46 -0.64 -28.91 16.04
C ILE A 46 -0.03 -27.56 16.39
N ASN A 47 -0.37 -26.53 15.61
CA ASN A 47 0.07 -25.16 15.87
C ASN A 47 -0.51 -24.63 17.19
N GLY A 48 0.23 -23.74 17.83
CA GLY A 48 -0.29 -22.93 18.92
C GLY A 48 -1.24 -21.86 18.38
N GLU A 49 -2.06 -21.30 19.27
CA GLU A 49 -2.96 -20.18 19.00
C GLU A 49 -2.59 -19.03 19.93
N TYR A 50 -2.44 -17.83 19.36
CA TYR A 50 -1.91 -16.64 20.02
C TYR A 50 -2.84 -15.46 19.73
N GLU A 51 -3.38 -14.83 20.77
CA GLU A 51 -4.11 -13.57 20.67
C GLU A 51 -3.12 -12.42 20.73
N ILE A 52 -3.18 -11.52 19.77
CA ILE A 52 -2.35 -10.34 19.66
C ILE A 52 -3.22 -9.10 19.86
N ASP A 53 -2.87 -8.35 20.90
CA ASP A 53 -3.50 -7.09 21.25
C ASP A 53 -2.56 -5.95 20.87
N ILE A 54 -3.01 -5.01 20.04
CA ILE A 54 -2.28 -3.76 19.80
C ILE A 54 -2.67 -2.77 20.90
N VAL A 55 -1.67 -2.25 21.62
CA VAL A 55 -1.81 -1.33 22.74
C VAL A 55 -0.96 -0.09 22.53
N LYS A 56 -1.39 1.04 23.08
CA LYS A 56 -0.55 2.25 23.08
C LYS A 56 0.58 2.13 24.10
N LYS A 57 1.78 2.61 23.75
CA LYS A 57 2.94 2.72 24.63
C LYS A 57 2.57 3.61 25.81
N GLY A 58 2.29 2.99 26.96
CA GLY A 58 1.90 3.68 28.19
C GLY A 58 0.62 3.15 28.86
N GLU A 59 -0.21 2.38 28.16
CA GLU A 59 -1.38 1.73 28.80
C GLU A 59 -0.94 0.54 29.66
N LYS A 60 -0.82 0.77 30.97
CA LYS A 60 -0.82 -0.30 31.98
C LYS A 60 -2.28 -0.60 32.35
N ARG A 61 -2.78 -1.79 32.01
CA ARG A 61 -3.97 -2.36 32.66
C ARG A 61 -3.52 -3.41 33.67
N GLU A 62 -4.04 -3.26 34.88
CA GLU A 62 -3.82 -4.15 36.02
C GLU A 62 -4.12 -5.60 35.65
N ILE A 63 -3.22 -6.49 36.06
CA ILE A 63 -3.42 -7.94 35.96
C ILE A 63 -4.32 -8.32 37.14
N SER A 64 -5.57 -8.69 36.86
CA SER A 64 -6.40 -9.45 37.79
C SER A 64 -5.72 -10.80 38.04
N ARG A 65 -5.13 -10.93 39.23
CA ARG A 65 -4.52 -12.16 39.73
C ARG A 65 -5.60 -13.26 39.83
N VAL A 66 -5.58 -14.22 38.91
CA VAL A 66 -6.20 -15.53 39.16
C VAL A 66 -5.16 -16.36 39.92
N LYS A 67 -5.50 -16.75 41.15
CA LYS A 67 -4.67 -17.60 42.02
C LYS A 67 -4.45 -18.97 41.36
N PRO A 68 -3.23 -19.52 41.30
CA PRO A 68 -3.03 -20.94 41.03
C PRO A 68 -3.38 -21.76 42.27
N ALA A 69 -4.12 -22.85 42.08
CA ALA A 69 -4.40 -23.85 43.10
C ALA A 69 -3.09 -24.49 43.59
N GLU A 70 -3.02 -24.68 44.90
CA GLU A 70 -1.92 -25.34 45.60
C GLU A 70 -1.75 -26.79 45.13
N SER A 71 -0.52 -27.18 44.83
CA SER A 71 -0.07 -28.56 45.06
C SER A 71 1.34 -28.53 45.67
N ARG A 72 1.45 -29.23 46.79
CA ARG A 72 2.63 -29.32 47.65
C ARG A 72 3.64 -30.32 47.06
N THR A 73 4.88 -30.15 47.50
CA THR A 73 6.12 -30.97 47.42
C THR A 73 7.19 -30.22 46.64
N GLY A 74 8.40 -29.95 47.12
CA GLY A 74 9.10 -30.31 48.36
C GLY A 74 10.60 -30.35 48.04
N SER A 75 11.39 -29.56 48.78
CA SER A 75 12.86 -29.65 48.92
C SER A 75 13.76 -29.17 47.77
N GLY A 76 14.76 -28.33 48.10
CA GLY A 76 15.95 -28.18 47.26
C GLY A 76 16.67 -26.83 47.27
N LYS A 77 17.34 -26.51 48.39
CA LYS A 77 18.49 -25.59 48.60
C LYS A 77 18.99 -24.72 47.43
N ASN A 78 18.96 -23.40 47.66
CA ASN A 78 19.80 -22.41 47.00
C ASN A 78 21.21 -22.42 47.59
N ASP A 79 22.22 -22.35 46.73
CA ASP A 79 23.39 -21.48 46.89
C ASP A 79 24.24 -21.53 45.62
N ARG A 80 24.37 -20.38 44.92
CA ARG A 80 25.59 -19.93 44.23
C ARG A 80 25.40 -18.54 43.64
N LYS A 81 26.04 -17.58 44.31
CA LYS A 81 26.54 -16.31 43.75
C LYS A 81 27.35 -16.58 42.48
N TYR A 82 27.22 -15.71 41.47
CA TYR A 82 28.35 -15.28 40.65
C TYR A 82 28.21 -13.80 40.27
N GLU A 83 29.29 -13.08 40.53
CA GLU A 83 29.54 -11.66 40.30
C GLU A 83 30.08 -11.40 38.87
N ASN A 84 29.78 -10.20 38.37
CA ASN A 84 30.57 -9.31 37.50
C ASN A 84 31.33 -9.83 36.26
N LYS A 85 31.10 -9.15 35.12
CA LYS A 85 32.18 -8.34 34.49
C LYS A 85 31.66 -7.36 33.42
N LYS A 86 31.92 -6.07 33.68
CA LYS A 86 32.16 -5.03 32.67
C LYS A 86 33.40 -5.38 31.87
N ASN A 87 33.43 -5.00 30.59
CA ASN A 87 34.67 -4.69 29.87
C ASN A 87 34.44 -3.50 28.93
N GLU A 88 35.16 -2.43 29.22
CA GLU A 88 35.49 -1.32 28.33
C GLU A 88 36.69 -1.66 27.44
N ALA A 89 36.98 -0.71 26.53
CA ALA A 89 38.19 -0.49 25.72
C ALA A 89 38.06 -0.99 24.27
N ARG A 90 38.45 -0.23 23.23
CA ARG A 90 39.52 0.78 23.13
C ARG A 90 39.20 1.85 22.07
N ASN A 91 39.64 3.06 22.35
CA ASN A 91 39.76 4.19 21.44
C ASN A 91 41.27 4.46 21.20
N SER A 92 41.65 4.77 19.97
CA SER A 92 42.94 5.34 19.56
C SER A 92 42.63 6.13 18.28
N GLY A 93 42.61 7.47 18.30
CA GLY A 93 43.77 8.36 18.10
C GLY A 93 44.01 8.59 16.60
N ASN A 94 44.34 9.75 16.03
CA ASN A 94 44.62 11.12 16.46
C ASN A 94 44.79 11.94 15.13
N GLY A 95 44.58 13.25 15.07
CA GLY A 95 45.09 14.05 13.93
C GLY A 95 44.42 15.39 13.59
N HIS A 96 45.12 16.48 13.95
CA HIS A 96 44.90 17.93 13.77
C HIS A 96 44.45 18.43 12.37
N ARG A 97 43.57 19.44 12.20
CA ARG A 97 43.57 20.88 12.57
C ARG A 97 44.34 21.76 11.57
N GLU A 98 43.64 22.62 10.83
CA GLU A 98 44.19 23.92 10.38
C GLU A 98 43.10 24.99 10.18
N ASN A 99 43.47 26.22 10.55
CA ASN A 99 42.69 27.46 10.62
C ASN A 99 42.95 28.33 9.37
N ARG A 100 41.99 29.21 9.02
CA ARG A 100 42.17 30.64 8.60
C ARG A 100 40.78 31.18 8.18
N LYS A 101 40.10 32.04 8.95
CA LYS A 101 40.26 33.49 9.25
C LYS A 101 39.90 34.45 8.10
N ASN A 102 39.09 35.44 8.54
CA ASN A 102 38.86 36.81 8.02
C ASN A 102 37.97 36.97 6.79
N ASP A 103 37.27 38.08 6.57
CA ASP A 103 36.66 39.17 7.36
C ASP A 103 36.07 40.11 6.29
N GLY A 104 34.99 40.83 6.60
CA GLY A 104 34.89 42.23 6.16
C GLY A 104 34.11 42.61 4.89
N LYS A 105 32.95 43.23 5.15
CA LYS A 105 32.51 44.56 4.65
C LYS A 105 32.04 44.79 3.19
N ASN A 106 30.77 45.21 3.14
CA ASN A 106 30.16 46.19 2.22
C ASN A 106 31.05 47.40 1.89
N THR A 107 31.00 47.88 0.64
CA THR A 107 30.65 49.28 0.30
C THR A 107 30.38 49.51 -1.19
N LYS A 108 29.54 50.51 -1.46
CA LYS A 108 29.03 51.08 -2.73
C LYS A 108 30.15 51.62 -3.63
N GLU A 109 29.90 51.70 -4.95
CA GLU A 109 29.92 52.99 -5.69
C GLU A 109 29.50 52.91 -7.17
N ASN A 110 28.98 54.06 -7.62
CA ASN A 110 28.46 54.45 -8.93
C ASN A 110 29.51 54.49 -10.06
N THR A 111 29.07 54.35 -11.32
CA THR A 111 29.53 55.23 -12.41
C THR A 111 28.50 55.32 -13.55
N LYS A 112 28.27 56.56 -14.02
CA LYS A 112 27.44 56.97 -15.17
C LYS A 112 28.11 56.63 -16.50
N SER A 113 27.34 56.40 -17.56
CA SER A 113 27.35 57.19 -18.82
C SER A 113 26.55 56.54 -19.96
N GLY A 114 25.98 57.36 -20.86
CA GLY A 114 25.65 56.94 -22.23
C GLY A 114 24.17 56.94 -22.63
N ARG A 115 23.71 58.05 -23.24
CA ARG A 115 22.47 58.12 -24.04
C ARG A 115 22.60 57.30 -25.34
N LYS A 116 21.53 56.59 -25.74
CA LYS A 116 20.90 56.66 -27.09
C LYS A 116 19.70 55.72 -27.20
N ASN A 117 18.55 56.27 -27.63
CA ASN A 117 17.33 55.55 -28.00
C ASN A 117 17.51 54.75 -29.28
N TRP A 118 17.00 53.51 -29.34
CA TRP A 118 16.10 53.06 -30.43
C TRP A 118 15.42 51.72 -30.10
N ASN A 119 14.25 51.51 -30.72
CA ASN A 119 13.29 50.41 -30.54
C ASN A 119 13.89 49.00 -30.72
N GLY A 120 13.55 48.09 -29.81
CA GLY A 120 13.82 46.66 -29.92
C GLY A 120 12.86 45.87 -29.02
N GLN A 121 12.36 44.76 -29.53
CA GLN A 121 11.22 44.00 -29.03
C GLN A 121 11.42 43.44 -27.61
N ASN A 122 10.34 43.47 -26.83
CA ASN A 122 10.28 42.97 -25.46
C ASN A 122 10.07 41.44 -25.47
N THR A 123 11.14 40.65 -25.54
CA THR A 123 11.09 39.18 -25.54
C THR A 123 11.53 38.51 -24.24
N GLU A 124 11.94 39.27 -23.21
CA GLU A 124 12.44 38.67 -21.95
C GLU A 124 11.37 38.45 -20.85
N ASN A 125 10.12 38.86 -21.07
CA ASN A 125 9.03 38.69 -20.11
C ASN A 125 8.15 37.44 -20.33
N LYS A 126 8.42 36.62 -21.35
CA LYS A 126 7.64 35.39 -21.60
C LYS A 126 8.17 34.16 -20.87
N GLU A 127 9.49 34.01 -20.72
CA GLU A 127 10.06 32.80 -20.09
C GLU A 127 9.90 32.80 -18.55
N LYS A 128 9.92 33.97 -17.91
CA LYS A 128 9.70 34.08 -16.45
C LYS A 128 8.23 33.88 -16.02
N ASN A 129 7.27 34.05 -16.93
CA ASN A 129 5.85 33.80 -16.63
C ASN A 129 5.43 32.34 -16.83
N LEU A 130 6.02 31.62 -17.79
CA LEU A 130 5.73 30.19 -18.02
C LEU A 130 6.20 29.28 -16.86
N GLY A 131 7.34 29.59 -16.24
CA GLY A 131 7.83 28.85 -15.07
C GLY A 131 6.98 29.07 -13.82
N ASN A 132 6.49 30.30 -13.62
CA ASN A 132 5.68 30.65 -12.45
C ASN A 132 4.26 30.08 -12.53
N GLU A 133 3.63 30.03 -13.70
CA GLU A 133 2.30 29.42 -13.86
C GLU A 133 2.31 27.90 -13.64
N HIS A 134 3.36 27.20 -14.11
CA HIS A 134 3.48 25.76 -13.94
C HIS A 134 3.68 25.38 -12.46
N LEU A 135 4.61 26.07 -11.77
CA LEU A 135 4.84 25.91 -10.32
C LEU A 135 3.62 26.26 -9.48
N ASN A 136 2.86 27.29 -9.85
CA ASN A 136 1.65 27.68 -9.13
C ASN A 136 0.52 26.66 -9.34
N SER A 137 0.38 26.10 -10.54
CA SER A 137 -0.60 25.04 -10.84
C SER A 137 -0.29 23.71 -10.12
N GLU A 138 0.99 23.41 -9.92
CA GLU A 138 1.45 22.19 -9.25
C GLU A 138 1.31 22.34 -7.73
N ASN A 139 1.65 23.51 -7.17
CA ASN A 139 1.41 23.84 -5.76
C ASN A 139 -0.09 23.89 -5.41
N LEU A 140 -0.94 24.40 -6.31
CA LEU A 140 -2.40 24.39 -6.15
C LEU A 140 -2.98 22.97 -6.18
N LYS A 141 -2.40 22.04 -6.97
CA LYS A 141 -2.79 20.62 -6.98
C LYS A 141 -2.36 19.92 -5.70
N ILE A 142 -1.12 20.15 -5.24
CA ILE A 142 -0.57 19.57 -4.01
C ILE A 142 -1.38 20.04 -2.79
N GLN A 143 -1.66 21.34 -2.68
CA GLN A 143 -2.48 21.89 -1.59
C GLN A 143 -3.93 21.39 -1.62
N LYS A 144 -4.50 21.17 -2.82
CA LYS A 144 -5.86 20.62 -2.97
C LYS A 144 -5.92 19.12 -2.65
N GLU A 145 -4.85 18.37 -2.92
CA GLU A 145 -4.68 16.98 -2.48
C GLU A 145 -4.42 16.87 -0.98
N GLU A 146 -3.63 17.77 -0.39
CA GLU A 146 -3.37 17.82 1.05
C GLU A 146 -4.61 18.22 1.84
N ASN A 147 -5.37 19.22 1.37
CA ASN A 147 -6.63 19.62 2.00
C ASN A 147 -7.69 18.53 1.84
N ARG A 148 -7.77 17.84 0.69
CA ARG A 148 -8.62 16.64 0.56
C ARG A 148 -8.18 15.52 1.50
N LYS A 149 -6.88 15.26 1.66
CA LYS A 149 -6.36 14.26 2.61
C LYS A 149 -6.73 14.61 4.05
N ALA A 150 -6.59 15.87 4.45
CA ALA A 150 -6.93 16.35 5.79
C ALA A 150 -8.44 16.33 6.07
N GLU A 151 -9.29 16.69 5.09
CA GLU A 151 -10.75 16.59 5.20
C GLU A 151 -11.22 15.13 5.22
N THR A 152 -10.61 14.26 4.41
CA THR A 152 -10.92 12.82 4.39
C THR A 152 -10.48 12.13 5.70
N GLU A 153 -9.34 12.52 6.27
CA GLU A 153 -8.85 11.98 7.55
C GLU A 153 -9.73 12.37 8.75
N ALA A 154 -10.38 13.53 8.72
CA ALA A 154 -11.28 14.00 9.78
C ALA A 154 -12.68 13.36 9.74
N GLU A 155 -13.22 13.05 8.55
CA GLU A 155 -14.50 12.32 8.42
C GLU A 155 -14.36 10.80 8.67
N ASN A 156 -13.16 10.23 8.49
CA ASN A 156 -12.91 8.79 8.61
C ASN A 156 -12.91 8.24 10.04
N SER A 157 -12.87 9.08 11.08
CA SER A 157 -12.57 8.60 12.44
C SER A 157 -13.72 7.88 13.15
N ASN A 158 -14.94 7.90 12.63
CA ASN A 158 -16.13 7.33 13.29
C ASN A 158 -16.85 6.22 12.51
N ASP A 159 -16.41 5.85 11.30
CA ASP A 159 -17.05 4.78 10.53
C ASP A 159 -16.49 3.40 10.94
N PRO A 160 -17.27 2.54 11.63
CA PRO A 160 -16.78 1.26 12.13
C PRO A 160 -16.39 0.27 11.02
N ASN A 161 -16.71 0.57 9.76
CA ASN A 161 -16.32 -0.25 8.63
C ASN A 161 -14.81 -0.19 8.36
N PHE A 162 -14.12 0.92 8.66
CA PHE A 162 -12.66 1.00 8.53
C PHE A 162 -11.97 -0.06 9.38
N ASP A 163 -12.39 -0.21 10.64
CA ASP A 163 -11.83 -1.20 11.57
C ASP A 163 -12.15 -2.63 11.10
N ARG A 164 -13.38 -2.89 10.66
CA ARG A 164 -13.76 -4.21 10.13
C ARG A 164 -12.92 -4.61 8.93
N ILE A 165 -12.73 -3.70 7.97
CA ILE A 165 -11.91 -3.93 6.78
C ILE A 165 -10.45 -4.12 7.17
N ARG A 166 -9.92 -3.24 8.04
CA ARG A 166 -8.53 -3.31 8.53
C ARG A 166 -8.24 -4.63 9.22
N SER A 167 -9.12 -5.05 10.13
CA SER A 167 -9.01 -6.31 10.85
C SER A 167 -9.01 -7.51 9.91
N PHE A 168 -9.96 -7.57 8.97
CA PHE A 168 -9.99 -8.63 7.97
C PHE A 168 -8.73 -8.66 7.11
N MET A 169 -8.29 -7.50 6.61
CA MET A 169 -7.12 -7.42 5.73
C MET A 169 -5.83 -7.78 6.46
N LYS A 170 -5.69 -7.41 7.74
CA LYS A 170 -4.59 -7.88 8.60
C LYS A 170 -4.60 -9.40 8.69
N GLU A 171 -5.73 -10.00 9.06
CA GLU A 171 -5.86 -11.46 9.16
C GLU A 171 -5.55 -12.17 7.84
N PHE A 172 -6.07 -11.66 6.72
CA PHE A 172 -5.77 -12.16 5.38
C PHE A 172 -4.28 -12.11 5.08
N ILE A 173 -3.62 -10.97 5.32
CA ILE A 173 -2.17 -10.82 5.06
C ILE A 173 -1.37 -11.83 5.91
N VAL A 174 -1.70 -11.98 7.20
CA VAL A 174 -0.98 -12.93 8.06
C VAL A 174 -1.14 -14.36 7.53
N ASN A 175 -2.38 -14.76 7.27
CA ASN A 175 -2.70 -16.13 6.86
C ASN A 175 -2.20 -16.46 5.44
N SER A 176 -2.07 -15.45 4.57
CA SER A 176 -1.51 -15.60 3.23
C SER A 176 -0.02 -15.93 3.23
N LYS A 177 0.68 -15.60 4.33
CA LYS A 177 2.15 -15.69 4.47
C LYS A 177 2.92 -14.85 3.44
N LEU A 178 2.26 -13.89 2.81
CA LEU A 178 2.86 -12.94 1.89
C LEU A 178 3.39 -11.72 2.65
N SER A 179 4.52 -11.18 2.21
CA SER A 179 5.06 -9.91 2.68
C SER A 179 4.28 -8.74 2.06
N LEU A 180 3.11 -8.44 2.63
CA LEU A 180 2.22 -7.35 2.25
C LEU A 180 1.99 -6.39 3.42
N LYS A 181 1.68 -5.13 3.13
CA LYS A 181 1.29 -4.09 4.09
C LYS A 181 0.13 -3.28 3.54
N ILE A 182 -0.81 -2.92 4.41
CA ILE A 182 -1.84 -1.93 4.09
C ILE A 182 -1.17 -0.56 4.09
N VAL A 183 -1.26 0.17 2.98
CA VAL A 183 -0.74 1.53 2.83
C VAL A 183 -1.74 2.51 3.43
N ASN A 184 -2.99 2.44 2.99
CA ASN A 184 -4.10 3.21 3.56
C ASN A 184 -5.44 2.49 3.29
N ILE A 185 -6.48 2.99 3.95
CA ILE A 185 -7.86 2.67 3.62
C ILE A 185 -8.59 4.01 3.50
N SER A 186 -9.23 4.26 2.37
CA SER A 186 -10.03 5.45 2.12
C SER A 186 -11.47 5.07 1.78
N LYS A 187 -12.40 5.99 2.01
CA LYS A 187 -13.78 5.89 1.51
C LYS A 187 -13.91 6.78 0.29
N GLU A 188 -14.35 6.20 -0.81
CA GLU A 188 -14.62 6.89 -2.08
C GLU A 188 -16.07 6.61 -2.43
N ASP A 189 -16.94 7.62 -2.39
CA ASP A 189 -18.38 7.47 -2.58
C ASP A 189 -18.96 6.35 -1.67
N GLU A 190 -19.53 5.31 -2.27
CA GLU A 190 -20.16 4.16 -1.63
C GLU A 190 -19.22 2.95 -1.47
N ARG A 191 -17.91 3.12 -1.67
CA ARG A 191 -16.92 2.04 -1.59
C ARG A 191 -15.72 2.41 -0.70
N TYR A 192 -15.07 1.38 -0.17
CA TYR A 192 -13.81 1.49 0.54
C TYR A 192 -12.69 1.00 -0.36
N VAL A 193 -11.63 1.78 -0.46
CA VAL A 193 -10.43 1.42 -1.22
C VAL A 193 -9.33 1.08 -0.23
N VAL A 194 -8.84 -0.17 -0.31
CA VAL A 194 -7.71 -0.66 0.48
C VAL A 194 -6.49 -0.67 -0.43
N ASN A 195 -5.57 0.26 -0.21
CA ASN A 195 -4.30 0.24 -0.93
C ASN A 195 -3.30 -0.69 -0.22
N VAL A 196 -2.74 -1.64 -0.96
CA VAL A 196 -1.80 -2.63 -0.46
C VAL A 196 -0.49 -2.54 -1.23
N ASP A 197 0.63 -2.74 -0.53
CA ASP A 197 1.97 -2.79 -1.10
C ASP A 197 2.81 -3.88 -0.42
N GLY A 198 4.00 -4.18 -0.92
CA GLY A 198 4.95 -5.09 -0.29
C GLY A 198 5.78 -5.89 -1.28
N LYS A 199 6.74 -6.67 -0.76
CA LYS A 199 7.67 -7.46 -1.59
C LYS A 199 6.95 -8.54 -2.42
N ASP A 200 5.81 -9.00 -1.94
CA ASP A 200 5.00 -10.06 -2.53
C ASP A 200 3.75 -9.55 -3.25
N ILE A 201 3.67 -8.23 -3.49
CA ILE A 201 2.50 -7.59 -4.10
C ILE A 201 2.11 -8.18 -5.46
N ARG A 202 3.09 -8.66 -6.24
CA ARG A 202 2.84 -9.31 -7.54
C ARG A 202 1.88 -10.51 -7.45
N TYR A 203 1.90 -11.24 -6.34
CA TYR A 203 1.00 -12.39 -6.15
C TYR A 203 -0.43 -11.96 -5.82
N LEU A 204 -0.56 -10.85 -5.08
CA LEU A 204 -1.85 -10.22 -4.81
C LEU A 204 -2.46 -9.62 -6.08
N ILE A 205 -1.65 -9.00 -6.95
CA ILE A 205 -2.08 -8.50 -8.26
C ILE A 205 -2.51 -9.67 -9.15
N GLY A 206 -1.67 -10.70 -9.27
CA GLY A 206 -1.90 -11.84 -10.16
C GLY A 206 -1.79 -11.47 -11.64
N GLU A 207 -2.01 -12.44 -12.53
CA GLU A 207 -1.95 -12.18 -13.97
C GLU A 207 -3.07 -11.21 -14.37
N LYS A 208 -2.70 -10.03 -14.89
CA LYS A 208 -3.63 -8.99 -15.34
C LYS A 208 -4.64 -8.53 -14.26
N GLY A 209 -4.33 -8.70 -12.97
CA GLY A 209 -5.23 -8.29 -11.89
C GLY A 209 -6.24 -9.36 -11.48
N SER A 210 -6.09 -10.60 -11.97
CA SER A 210 -7.03 -11.70 -11.68
C SER A 210 -7.16 -12.00 -10.18
N SER A 211 -6.05 -12.02 -9.45
CA SER A 211 -6.03 -12.24 -8.00
C SER A 211 -6.74 -11.11 -7.25
N LEU A 212 -6.50 -9.84 -7.60
CA LEU A 212 -7.22 -8.70 -7.00
C LEU A 212 -8.73 -8.85 -7.19
N ASN A 213 -9.18 -9.13 -8.42
CA ASN A 213 -10.60 -9.28 -8.72
C ASN A 213 -11.22 -10.48 -7.97
N ALA A 214 -10.48 -11.60 -7.87
CA ALA A 214 -10.93 -12.77 -7.14
C ALA A 214 -11.07 -12.50 -5.64
N ILE A 215 -10.11 -11.80 -5.04
CA ILE A 215 -10.16 -11.46 -3.61
C ILE A 215 -11.30 -10.47 -3.36
N GLU A 216 -11.46 -9.43 -4.18
CA GLU A 216 -12.60 -8.50 -4.10
C GLU A 216 -13.93 -9.25 -4.16
N TYR A 217 -14.06 -10.22 -5.06
CA TYR A 217 -15.25 -11.05 -5.14
C TYR A 217 -15.47 -11.85 -3.84
N LEU A 218 -14.42 -12.48 -3.29
CA LEU A 218 -14.49 -13.21 -2.03
C LEU A 218 -14.89 -12.30 -0.86
N LEU A 219 -14.40 -11.06 -0.82
CA LEU A 219 -14.75 -10.08 0.21
C LEU A 219 -16.26 -9.84 0.29
N THR A 220 -16.96 -9.86 -0.85
CA THR A 220 -18.43 -9.70 -0.87
C THR A 220 -19.18 -10.82 -0.13
N SER A 221 -18.54 -11.98 0.02
CA SER A 221 -19.10 -13.16 0.72
C SER A 221 -18.71 -13.21 2.20
N VAL A 222 -17.81 -12.33 2.67
CA VAL A 222 -17.39 -12.29 4.07
C VAL A 222 -18.49 -11.67 4.92
N LYS A 223 -18.99 -12.41 5.91
CA LYS A 223 -20.14 -12.00 6.75
C LYS A 223 -19.94 -10.64 7.42
N THR A 224 -18.73 -10.36 7.92
CA THR A 224 -18.41 -9.09 8.60
C THR A 224 -18.31 -7.90 7.65
N LEU A 225 -18.12 -8.15 6.35
CA LEU A 225 -18.04 -7.16 5.28
C LEU A 225 -19.27 -7.20 4.37
N LYS A 226 -20.33 -7.91 4.78
CA LYS A 226 -21.56 -8.02 4.00
C LYS A 226 -22.16 -6.63 3.80
N ASN A 227 -22.53 -6.33 2.56
CA ASN A 227 -23.03 -5.03 2.09
C ASN A 227 -21.99 -3.89 2.10
N ILE A 228 -20.72 -4.17 2.41
CA ILE A 228 -19.64 -3.20 2.29
C ILE A 228 -18.96 -3.43 0.93
N LYS A 229 -18.94 -2.40 0.08
CA LYS A 229 -18.20 -2.47 -1.18
C LYS A 229 -16.73 -2.20 -0.89
N VAL A 230 -15.91 -3.24 -0.94
CA VAL A 230 -14.46 -3.13 -0.72
C VAL A 230 -13.74 -3.38 -2.05
N VAL A 231 -12.81 -2.49 -2.37
CA VAL A 231 -11.91 -2.56 -3.52
C VAL A 231 -10.49 -2.65 -2.99
N ILE A 232 -9.70 -3.56 -3.54
CA ILE A 232 -8.28 -3.68 -3.23
C ILE A 232 -7.50 -3.16 -4.43
N ASP A 233 -6.59 -2.22 -4.20
CA ASP A 233 -5.70 -1.73 -5.25
C ASP A 233 -4.25 -1.67 -4.77
N SER A 234 -3.33 -1.48 -5.71
CA SER A 234 -1.92 -1.29 -5.44
C SER A 234 -1.32 -0.34 -6.45
N ASN A 235 -0.81 0.81 -5.98
CA ASN A 235 -0.10 1.80 -6.80
C ASN A 235 -0.85 2.15 -8.11
N ASN A 236 -2.16 2.40 -7.99
CA ASN A 236 -3.09 2.70 -9.08
C ASN A 236 -3.05 1.66 -10.20
N TYR A 237 -2.90 0.38 -9.86
CA TYR A 237 -2.80 -0.70 -10.84
C TYR A 237 -4.06 -0.77 -11.70
N LYS A 238 -5.25 -0.62 -11.12
CA LYS A 238 -6.52 -0.69 -11.87
C LYS A 238 -6.63 0.39 -12.92
N GLU A 239 -6.28 1.63 -12.57
CA GLU A 239 -6.27 2.77 -13.50
C GLU A 239 -5.27 2.54 -14.65
N LYS A 240 -4.01 2.21 -14.32
CA LYS A 240 -2.97 1.90 -15.32
C LYS A 240 -3.38 0.74 -16.23
N ARG A 241 -4.07 -0.26 -15.68
CA ARG A 241 -4.57 -1.42 -16.43
C ARG A 241 -5.68 -1.02 -17.39
N GLU A 242 -6.60 -0.17 -16.96
CA GLU A 242 -7.65 0.38 -17.82
C GLU A 242 -7.06 1.17 -18.98
N GLU A 243 -6.13 2.08 -18.71
CA GLU A 243 -5.45 2.86 -19.74
C GLU A 243 -4.75 1.95 -20.76
N ALA A 244 -4.01 0.94 -20.30
CA ALA A 244 -3.36 -0.04 -21.17
C ALA A 244 -4.36 -0.83 -22.04
N LEU A 245 -5.57 -1.10 -21.55
CA LEU A 245 -6.63 -1.75 -22.32
C LEU A 245 -7.22 -0.82 -23.38
N ARG A 246 -7.39 0.46 -23.07
CA ARG A 246 -7.83 1.48 -24.05
C ARG A 246 -6.78 1.66 -25.14
N ASP A 247 -5.50 1.72 -24.79
CA ASP A 247 -4.41 1.74 -25.77
C ASP A 247 -4.38 0.50 -26.65
N LEU A 248 -4.56 -0.68 -26.05
CA LEU A 248 -4.67 -1.93 -26.80
C LEU A 248 -5.83 -1.87 -27.79
N ALA A 249 -7.00 -1.37 -27.36
CA ALA A 249 -8.17 -1.21 -28.21
C ALA A 249 -7.87 -0.30 -29.41
N ARG A 250 -7.35 0.91 -29.18
CA ARG A 250 -6.97 1.86 -30.24
C ARG A 250 -5.98 1.24 -31.23
N LYS A 251 -4.92 0.61 -30.72
CA LYS A 251 -3.89 -0.04 -31.55
C LYS A 251 -4.44 -1.17 -32.41
N LYS A 252 -5.29 -2.03 -31.84
CA LYS A 252 -5.87 -3.17 -32.55
C LYS A 252 -6.99 -2.75 -33.49
N GLY A 253 -7.78 -1.73 -33.12
CA GLY A 253 -8.79 -1.12 -33.98
C GLY A 253 -8.19 -0.52 -35.23
N LYS A 254 -7.14 0.31 -35.09
CA LYS A 254 -6.39 0.84 -36.24
C LYS A 254 -5.89 -0.27 -37.17
N LYS A 255 -5.32 -1.34 -36.61
CA LYS A 255 -4.87 -2.50 -37.40
C LYS A 255 -6.00 -3.15 -38.21
N VAL A 256 -7.22 -3.25 -37.66
CA VAL A 256 -8.39 -3.81 -38.37
C VAL A 256 -8.84 -2.88 -39.50
N LEU A 257 -8.84 -1.57 -39.28
CA LEU A 257 -9.16 -0.59 -40.33
C LEU A 257 -8.14 -0.66 -41.48
N ASP A 258 -6.86 -0.63 -41.14
CA ASP A 258 -5.76 -0.62 -42.12
C ASP A 258 -5.71 -1.93 -42.92
N SER A 259 -5.88 -3.07 -42.27
CA SER A 259 -5.72 -4.37 -42.93
C SER A 259 -7.02 -5.00 -43.43
N GLY A 260 -8.18 -4.47 -43.04
CA GLY A 260 -9.51 -5.05 -43.30
C GLY A 260 -9.76 -6.44 -42.69
N ARG A 261 -8.85 -6.95 -41.84
CA ARG A 261 -8.93 -8.29 -41.26
C ARG A 261 -9.31 -8.21 -39.79
N ASN A 262 -10.20 -9.09 -39.36
CA ASN A 262 -10.62 -9.18 -37.96
C ASN A 262 -9.44 -9.52 -37.04
N VAL A 263 -9.47 -8.98 -35.82
CA VAL A 263 -8.45 -9.25 -34.80
C VAL A 263 -9.11 -9.92 -33.59
N LYS A 264 -8.61 -11.11 -33.25
CA LYS A 264 -8.92 -11.80 -31.99
C LYS A 264 -7.99 -11.31 -30.89
N LEU A 265 -8.55 -10.92 -29.75
CA LEU A 265 -7.80 -10.59 -28.54
C LEU A 265 -7.62 -11.82 -27.64
N ASN A 266 -6.72 -11.70 -26.66
CA ASN A 266 -6.56 -12.71 -25.62
C ASN A 266 -7.82 -12.79 -24.74
N PRO A 267 -8.12 -13.94 -24.11
CA PRO A 267 -9.16 -14.04 -23.10
C PRO A 267 -8.96 -13.02 -21.97
N MET A 268 -10.06 -12.44 -21.51
CA MET A 268 -10.06 -11.41 -20.48
C MET A 268 -11.43 -11.33 -19.78
N SER A 269 -11.44 -10.74 -18.58
CA SER A 269 -12.66 -10.64 -17.77
C SER A 269 -13.76 -9.82 -18.46
N ALA A 270 -15.01 -9.99 -18.00
CA ALA A 270 -16.14 -9.21 -18.52
C ALA A 270 -15.91 -7.68 -18.42
N ARG A 271 -15.30 -7.20 -17.32
CA ARG A 271 -14.96 -5.79 -17.13
C ARG A 271 -13.95 -5.31 -18.19
N GLU A 272 -12.88 -6.06 -18.41
CA GLU A 272 -11.86 -5.70 -19.41
C GLU A 272 -12.43 -5.71 -20.83
N ARG A 273 -13.29 -6.70 -21.16
CA ARG A 273 -14.00 -6.73 -22.45
C ARG A 273 -14.89 -5.50 -22.64
N LYS A 274 -15.57 -5.05 -21.58
CA LYS A 274 -16.41 -3.85 -21.62
C LYS A 274 -15.60 -2.59 -21.90
N ILE A 275 -14.45 -2.40 -21.22
CA ILE A 275 -13.54 -1.27 -21.47
C ILE A 275 -13.11 -1.21 -22.94
N ILE A 276 -12.70 -2.34 -23.50
CA ILE A 276 -12.29 -2.41 -24.92
C ILE A 276 -13.49 -2.17 -25.85
N HIS A 277 -14.65 -2.75 -25.55
CA HIS A 277 -15.86 -2.55 -26.35
C HIS A 277 -16.26 -1.08 -26.42
N GLU A 278 -16.27 -0.39 -25.27
CA GLU A 278 -16.56 1.03 -25.17
C GLU A 278 -15.54 1.85 -25.97
N GLU A 279 -14.24 1.61 -25.79
CA GLU A 279 -13.20 2.34 -26.53
C GLU A 279 -13.33 2.14 -28.05
N ILE A 280 -13.61 0.92 -28.52
CA ILE A 280 -13.82 0.65 -29.95
C ILE A 280 -15.11 1.29 -30.47
N SER A 281 -16.14 1.45 -29.64
CA SER A 281 -17.43 2.03 -30.08
C SER A 281 -17.31 3.46 -30.59
N PHE A 282 -16.28 4.20 -30.15
CA PHE A 282 -15.97 5.54 -30.65
C PHE A 282 -15.27 5.55 -32.02
N ILE A 283 -14.83 4.38 -32.52
CA ILE A 283 -14.09 4.26 -33.78
C ILE A 283 -15.06 3.85 -34.90
N LYS A 284 -15.40 4.79 -35.78
CA LYS A 284 -16.29 4.54 -36.93
C LYS A 284 -15.77 3.38 -37.80
N GLY A 285 -16.71 2.54 -38.26
CA GLY A 285 -16.40 1.39 -39.13
C GLY A 285 -15.88 0.16 -38.39
N LEU A 286 -15.89 0.16 -37.05
CA LEU A 286 -15.55 -1.00 -36.23
C LEU A 286 -16.71 -1.42 -35.34
N LYS A 287 -16.78 -2.72 -35.06
CA LYS A 287 -17.59 -3.30 -33.98
C LYS A 287 -16.80 -4.35 -33.23
N THR A 288 -17.28 -4.73 -32.07
CA THR A 288 -16.70 -5.85 -31.32
C THR A 288 -17.75 -6.92 -31.02
N GLU A 289 -17.29 -8.15 -30.88
CA GLU A 289 -18.11 -9.30 -30.53
C GLU A 289 -17.38 -10.14 -29.49
N SER A 290 -18.09 -10.56 -28.44
CA SER A 290 -17.50 -11.42 -27.43
C SER A 290 -17.82 -12.89 -27.69
N VAL A 291 -16.78 -13.69 -27.88
CA VAL A 291 -16.85 -15.09 -28.32
C VAL A 291 -16.23 -16.02 -27.28
N GLY A 292 -16.82 -17.22 -27.12
CA GLY A 292 -16.39 -18.24 -26.17
C GLY A 292 -17.06 -18.13 -24.80
N GLU A 293 -16.66 -19.02 -23.89
CA GLU A 293 -17.18 -19.12 -22.52
C GLU A 293 -16.09 -18.81 -21.48
N GLU A 294 -16.50 -18.29 -20.32
CA GLU A 294 -15.58 -17.99 -19.22
C GLU A 294 -14.89 -19.28 -18.74
N PRO A 295 -13.56 -19.29 -18.46
CA PRO A 295 -12.60 -18.19 -18.45
C PRO A 295 -11.88 -17.93 -19.78
N LYS A 296 -12.25 -18.64 -20.84
CA LYS A 296 -11.61 -18.55 -22.18
C LYS A 296 -12.29 -17.54 -23.09
N ARG A 297 -13.26 -16.77 -22.59
CA ARG A 297 -14.04 -15.80 -23.36
C ARG A 297 -13.17 -14.62 -23.77
N TYR A 298 -13.25 -14.23 -25.04
CA TYR A 298 -12.45 -13.17 -25.63
C TYR A 298 -13.29 -12.19 -26.44
N LEU A 299 -12.64 -11.13 -26.94
CA LEU A 299 -13.24 -10.13 -27.82
C LEU A 299 -12.64 -10.25 -29.23
N VAL A 300 -13.48 -10.14 -30.25
CA VAL A 300 -13.08 -10.01 -31.65
C VAL A 300 -13.43 -8.61 -32.11
N ILE A 301 -12.46 -7.87 -32.62
CA ILE A 301 -12.68 -6.57 -33.28
C ILE A 301 -12.88 -6.85 -34.77
N LYS A 302 -14.00 -6.38 -35.31
CA LYS A 302 -14.42 -6.61 -36.70
C LYS A 302 -14.66 -5.28 -37.40
N ARG A 303 -14.37 -5.25 -38.70
CA ARG A 303 -14.78 -4.13 -39.56
C ARG A 303 -16.28 -4.23 -39.85
N ILE A 304 -16.97 -3.10 -39.79
CA ILE A 304 -18.33 -2.96 -40.33
C ILE A 304 -18.16 -2.66 -41.82
N LYS A 305 -18.80 -3.45 -42.68
CA LYS A 305 -18.95 -3.08 -44.08
C LYS A 305 -20.07 -2.05 -44.14
N ASP A 306 -19.77 -0.88 -44.71
CA ASP A 306 -20.80 0.08 -45.13
C ASP A 306 -21.71 -0.56 -46.17
#